data_AF-A1BZK6-F1
#
_entry.id   AF-A1BZK6-F1
#
_cell.length_a   1.000
_cell.length_b   1.000
_cell.length_c   1.000
_cell.angle_alpha   90.00
_cell.angle_beta   90.00
_cell.angle_gamma   90.00
#
_symmetry.space_group_name_H-M   'P 1'
#
loop_
_entity.id
_entity.type
_entity.pdbx_description
1 polymer ?
#
loop_
_entity_poly.entity_id
_entity_poly.type
_entity_poly.pdbx_seq_one_letter_code
_entity_poly.pdbx_strand_id
1 'polypeptide(L)'
;MQNEHPPLTAYSEEKRREAMVKYKIIAPYLTDEKTLTVIIEETGIAKRTLQYWTQDYKQFGLKGLIRKTRSDAGKTHLEPEVVVSIEQLILKYKRNSLTSIHRMICEQCQKKGWEKPSYYQVHKVSQSLSPSLKKLAHDGQKAYNNQYDLIHRREASYPNEIWQADHTPLDIIVLNEKGKPERPWLTIILDDYSRAVAGYFLTFENPSAIHTSLVLHQAIWKKSNPDWQICGIPEIFYTDHGSDFTSNHLEQVAVDLKINLVFSTIGVPRGRGKIERFFLTINQLFLQDLPGYLGNQTSTSLLTIKELDEKLSNFIISNYHHRVHSTTKKEPIQAWNNFGFLPNMPESLESLDLLLLNVAKPRKVHSDGIHFQGLRYIDTNLAAYVGETVIIRYDPRDIAEIRVFYQDKYLCTAISPEISDYTVDLKEIVSARNKIRRSLKKQLDSGKTIVEEIALSKKKDLEDKTNEPTKKSKLKRYFNE
;
A
#
# COMPACT_ATOMS: atom_id res chain seq x y z
N MET A 1 35.13 28.46 -38.49
CA MET A 1 35.00 28.01 -37.09
C MET A 1 36.01 26.89 -36.88
N GLN A 2 36.97 27.10 -35.96
CA GLN A 2 38.04 26.14 -35.69
C GLN A 2 37.42 24.80 -35.24
N ASN A 3 37.88 23.70 -35.83
CA ASN A 3 37.51 22.34 -35.43
C ASN A 3 38.06 22.08 -34.02
N GLU A 4 37.32 22.45 -32.98
CA GLU A 4 37.62 22.05 -31.61
C GLU A 4 37.52 20.53 -31.52
N HIS A 5 38.63 19.86 -31.21
CA HIS A 5 38.60 18.45 -30.86
C HIS A 5 37.87 18.30 -29.51
N PRO A 6 36.70 17.62 -29.45
CA PRO A 6 35.98 17.40 -28.20
C PRO A 6 36.87 16.70 -27.16
N PRO A 7 36.55 16.79 -25.86
CA PRO A 7 37.34 16.18 -24.82
C PRO A 7 37.46 14.67 -25.06
N LEU A 8 38.57 14.06 -24.60
CA LEU A 8 38.84 12.63 -24.82
C LEU A 8 37.69 11.73 -24.31
N THR A 9 36.99 12.17 -23.26
CA THR A 9 35.81 11.51 -22.67
C THR A 9 34.60 11.43 -23.61
N ALA A 10 34.52 12.27 -24.64
CA ALA A 10 33.43 12.25 -25.62
C ALA A 10 33.56 11.13 -26.66
N TYR A 11 34.69 10.41 -26.70
CA TYR A 11 34.93 9.32 -27.65
C TYR A 11 34.67 7.95 -27.01
N SER A 12 34.13 7.01 -27.79
CA SER A 12 33.91 5.63 -27.37
C SER A 12 35.21 4.97 -26.88
N GLU A 13 35.08 3.99 -25.99
CA GLU A 13 36.22 3.25 -25.45
C GLU A 13 37.07 2.58 -26.54
N GLU A 14 36.43 2.03 -27.56
CA GLU A 14 37.11 1.45 -28.73
C GLU A 14 38.00 2.47 -29.44
N LYS A 15 37.48 3.67 -29.72
CA LYS A 15 38.25 4.75 -30.36
C LYS A 15 39.41 5.24 -29.49
N ARG A 16 39.20 5.30 -28.17
CA ARG A 16 40.25 5.64 -27.20
C ARG A 16 41.35 4.56 -27.17
N ARG A 17 40.98 3.28 -27.28
CA ARG A 17 41.90 2.14 -27.35
C ARG A 17 42.72 2.18 -28.64
N GLU A 18 42.10 2.45 -29.78
CA GLU A 18 42.82 2.62 -31.05
C GLU A 18 43.83 3.78 -31.01
N ALA A 19 43.43 4.92 -30.44
CA ALA A 19 44.34 6.05 -30.23
C ALA A 19 45.50 5.69 -29.29
N MET A 20 45.25 4.87 -28.27
CA MET A 20 46.27 4.35 -27.36
C MET A 20 47.25 3.42 -28.08
N VAL A 21 46.80 2.57 -29.00
CA VAL A 21 47.69 1.73 -29.83
C VAL A 21 48.61 2.61 -30.67
N LYS A 22 48.08 3.66 -31.32
CA LYS A 22 48.90 4.62 -32.07
C LYS A 22 49.89 5.35 -31.19
N TYR A 23 49.49 5.76 -29.99
CA TYR A 23 50.39 6.38 -29.02
C TYR A 23 51.54 5.46 -28.64
N LYS A 24 51.27 4.18 -28.32
CA LYS A 24 52.32 3.21 -27.99
C LYS A 24 53.36 3.05 -29.09
N ILE A 25 52.95 3.19 -30.35
CA ILE A 25 53.87 3.13 -31.50
C ILE A 25 54.79 4.36 -31.56
N ILE A 26 54.28 5.56 -31.26
CA ILE A 26 55.08 6.80 -31.32
C ILE A 26 55.77 7.15 -29.99
N ALA A 27 55.38 6.54 -28.88
CA ALA A 27 55.90 6.82 -27.54
C ALA A 27 57.43 6.67 -27.42
N PRO A 28 58.09 5.64 -28.00
CA PRO A 28 59.55 5.52 -27.97
C PRO A 28 60.26 6.67 -28.69
N TYR A 29 59.62 7.30 -29.68
CA TYR A 29 60.16 8.50 -30.33
C TYR A 29 59.91 9.77 -29.51
N LEU A 30 58.81 9.85 -28.76
CA LEU A 30 58.50 10.99 -27.90
C LEU A 30 59.35 11.04 -26.62
N THR A 31 59.94 9.91 -26.23
CA THR A 31 60.80 9.74 -25.04
C THR A 31 62.28 9.69 -25.39
N ASP A 32 62.64 9.97 -26.65
CA ASP A 32 64.01 9.93 -27.20
C ASP A 32 64.69 8.54 -27.13
N GLU A 33 63.93 7.46 -26.91
CA GLU A 33 64.45 6.08 -26.87
C GLU A 33 64.76 5.50 -28.25
N LYS A 34 63.97 5.86 -29.28
CA LYS A 34 64.15 5.40 -30.66
C LYS A 34 63.98 6.53 -31.66
N THR A 35 64.73 6.48 -32.76
CA THR A 35 64.49 7.38 -33.91
C THR A 35 63.28 6.91 -34.71
N LEU A 36 62.60 7.84 -35.42
CA LEU A 36 61.49 7.49 -36.33
C LEU A 36 61.88 6.44 -37.36
N THR A 37 63.15 6.39 -37.79
CA THR A 37 63.66 5.42 -38.77
C THR A 37 63.53 3.98 -38.26
N VAL A 38 63.90 3.75 -36.99
CA VAL A 38 63.80 2.42 -36.35
C VAL A 38 62.33 1.99 -36.21
N ILE A 39 61.44 2.92 -35.85
CA ILE A 39 60.00 2.62 -35.71
C ILE A 39 59.37 2.27 -37.08
N ILE A 40 59.82 2.89 -38.17
CA ILE A 40 59.36 2.57 -39.52
C ILE A 40 59.74 1.13 -39.89
N GLU A 41 60.98 0.73 -39.61
CA GLU A 41 61.48 -0.63 -39.90
C GLU A 41 60.73 -1.70 -39.08
N GLU A 42 60.44 -1.42 -37.80
CA GLU A 42 59.72 -2.35 -36.92
C GLU A 42 58.23 -2.49 -37.23
N THR A 43 57.56 -1.40 -37.64
CA THR A 43 56.09 -1.36 -37.78
C THR A 43 55.60 -1.38 -39.23
N GLY A 44 56.47 -1.10 -40.21
CA GLY A 44 56.10 -0.93 -41.61
C GLY A 44 55.25 0.30 -41.91
N ILE A 45 55.05 1.21 -40.95
CA ILE A 45 54.22 2.40 -41.12
C ILE A 45 55.03 3.51 -41.82
N ALA A 46 54.44 4.12 -42.84
CA ALA A 46 55.10 5.19 -43.60
C ALA A 46 55.55 6.37 -42.72
N LYS A 47 56.78 6.88 -42.97
CA LYS A 47 57.40 8.02 -42.26
C LYS A 47 56.45 9.21 -42.07
N ARG A 48 55.72 9.55 -43.14
CA ARG A 48 54.78 10.68 -43.15
C ARG A 48 53.64 10.50 -42.15
N THR A 49 53.13 9.28 -42.00
CA THR A 49 52.06 8.96 -41.04
C THR A 49 52.54 9.08 -39.60
N LEU A 50 53.73 8.60 -39.29
CA LEU A 50 54.32 8.72 -37.94
C LEU A 50 54.63 10.19 -37.59
N GLN A 51 55.10 10.98 -38.55
CA GLN A 51 55.29 12.42 -38.38
C GLN A 51 53.96 13.12 -38.10
N TYR A 52 52.89 12.81 -38.85
CA TYR A 52 51.56 13.35 -38.59
C TYR A 52 51.05 12.97 -37.19
N TRP A 53 51.16 11.70 -36.79
CA TRP A 53 50.73 11.26 -35.46
C TRP A 53 51.51 11.96 -34.34
N THR A 54 52.83 12.11 -34.51
CA THR A 54 53.67 12.83 -33.53
C THR A 54 53.24 14.29 -33.42
N GLN A 55 53.02 14.96 -34.55
CA GLN A 55 52.59 16.36 -34.58
C GLN A 55 51.20 16.53 -33.94
N ASP A 56 50.23 15.70 -34.33
CA ASP A 56 48.86 15.74 -33.80
C ASP A 56 48.83 15.41 -32.30
N TYR A 57 49.67 14.48 -31.84
CA TYR A 57 49.81 14.18 -30.41
C TYR A 57 50.47 15.33 -29.64
N LYS A 58 51.52 15.95 -30.16
CA LYS A 58 52.16 17.12 -29.51
C LYS A 58 51.19 18.29 -29.39
N GLN A 59 50.34 18.49 -30.39
CA GLN A 59 49.40 19.62 -30.41
C GLN A 59 48.12 19.36 -29.59
N PHE A 60 47.59 18.14 -29.62
CA PHE A 60 46.26 17.85 -29.05
C PHE A 60 46.27 16.72 -28.02
N GLY A 61 47.40 16.09 -27.75
CA GLY A 61 47.48 14.88 -26.90
C GLY A 61 46.81 13.68 -27.56
N LEU A 62 46.33 12.73 -26.74
CA LEU A 62 45.77 11.47 -27.23
C LEU A 62 44.56 11.66 -28.18
N LYS A 63 43.79 12.73 -28.02
CA LYS A 63 42.64 13.06 -28.89
C LYS A 63 43.05 13.41 -30.33
N GLY A 64 44.29 13.84 -30.56
CA GLY A 64 44.82 14.10 -31.90
C GLY A 64 44.99 12.83 -32.73
N LEU A 65 45.21 11.68 -32.07
CA LEU A 65 45.42 10.39 -32.73
C LEU A 65 44.11 9.68 -33.13
N ILE A 66 42.95 10.22 -32.73
CA ILE A 66 41.64 9.69 -33.08
C ILE A 66 41.31 10.06 -34.53
N ARG A 67 40.87 9.07 -35.32
CA ARG A 67 40.50 9.29 -36.73
C ARG A 67 39.32 10.26 -36.82
N LYS A 68 39.51 11.36 -37.57
CA LYS A 68 38.44 12.31 -37.90
C LYS A 68 37.40 11.60 -38.79
N THR A 69 36.14 11.64 -38.38
CA THR A 69 35.01 11.28 -39.26
C THR A 69 34.80 12.40 -40.27
N ARG A 70 34.40 12.07 -41.51
CA ARG A 70 34.12 13.09 -42.52
C ARG A 70 32.96 13.98 -42.06
N SER A 71 33.03 15.27 -42.38
CA SER A 71 32.05 16.29 -41.98
C SER A 71 30.68 16.18 -42.68
N ASP A 72 30.62 15.41 -43.76
CA ASP A 72 29.43 15.12 -44.58
C ASP A 72 28.74 13.80 -44.22
N ALA A 73 29.37 12.96 -43.38
CA ALA A 73 28.83 11.67 -42.99
C ALA A 73 27.53 11.84 -42.19
N GLY A 74 26.39 11.54 -42.82
CA GLY A 74 25.07 11.57 -42.19
C GLY A 74 24.16 12.72 -42.64
N LYS A 75 24.65 13.70 -43.40
CA LYS A 75 23.81 14.79 -43.92
C LYS A 75 23.01 14.32 -45.14
N THR A 76 21.69 14.40 -45.06
CA THR A 76 20.80 14.23 -46.21
C THR A 76 20.68 15.56 -46.95
N HIS A 77 21.00 15.58 -48.25
CA HIS A 77 20.66 16.70 -49.12
C HIS A 77 19.15 16.71 -49.34
N LEU A 78 18.44 17.49 -48.52
CA LEU A 78 17.02 17.80 -48.66
C LEU A 78 16.83 19.26 -48.30
N GLU A 79 15.90 19.92 -48.99
CA GLU A 79 15.44 21.25 -48.60
C GLU A 79 14.82 21.20 -47.19
N PRO A 80 15.11 22.17 -46.31
CA PRO A 80 14.57 22.20 -44.94
C PRO A 80 13.04 22.06 -44.89
N GLU A 81 12.34 22.67 -45.84
CA GLU A 81 10.87 22.66 -45.96
C GLU A 81 10.31 21.26 -46.21
N VAL A 82 11.04 20.45 -47.00
CA VAL A 82 10.69 19.05 -47.27
C VAL A 82 10.91 18.20 -46.03
N VAL A 83 12.00 18.43 -45.28
CA VAL A 83 12.27 17.71 -44.02
C VAL A 83 11.15 17.98 -43.00
N VAL A 84 10.81 19.25 -42.77
CA VAL A 84 9.72 19.62 -41.83
C VAL A 84 8.39 18.99 -42.24
N SER A 85 8.09 18.99 -43.54
CA SER A 85 6.85 18.38 -44.05
C SER A 85 6.83 16.86 -43.82
N ILE A 86 7.96 16.16 -44.01
CA ILE A 86 8.10 14.74 -43.71
C ILE A 86 7.88 14.48 -42.21
N GLU A 87 8.51 15.28 -41.34
CA GLU A 87 8.38 15.14 -39.89
C GLU A 87 6.92 15.31 -39.43
N GLN A 88 6.22 16.33 -39.94
CA GLN A 88 4.80 16.55 -39.64
C GLN A 88 3.92 15.38 -40.07
N LEU A 89 4.16 14.81 -41.25
CA LEU A 89 3.42 13.64 -41.73
C LEU A 89 3.67 12.42 -40.85
N ILE A 90 4.93 12.20 -40.43
CA ILE A 90 5.29 11.11 -39.52
C ILE A 90 4.57 11.27 -38.17
N LEU A 91 4.64 12.46 -37.56
CA LEU A 91 4.05 12.72 -36.24
C LEU A 91 2.52 12.67 -36.27
N LYS A 92 1.88 13.08 -37.37
CA LYS A 92 0.43 13.10 -37.52
C LYS A 92 -0.17 11.72 -37.74
N TYR A 93 0.47 10.86 -38.53
CA TYR A 93 -0.13 9.60 -39.01
C TYR A 93 0.51 8.35 -38.40
N LYS A 94 0.16 8.07 -37.14
CA LYS A 94 0.65 6.92 -36.34
C LYS A 94 0.62 5.56 -37.04
N ARG A 95 -0.44 5.27 -37.81
CA ARG A 95 -0.69 3.95 -38.42
C ARG A 95 -0.16 3.82 -39.85
N ASN A 96 0.37 4.91 -40.42
CA ASN A 96 0.82 4.89 -41.80
C ASN A 96 2.23 4.28 -41.89
N SER A 97 2.44 3.42 -42.87
CA SER A 97 3.78 2.94 -43.18
C SER A 97 4.65 4.08 -43.73
N LEU A 98 5.97 3.96 -43.61
CA LEU A 98 6.90 4.92 -44.22
C LEU A 98 6.73 5.00 -45.74
N THR A 99 6.28 3.91 -46.39
CA THR A 99 5.94 3.88 -47.81
C THR A 99 4.73 4.76 -48.12
N SER A 100 3.69 4.71 -47.27
CA SER A 100 2.53 5.60 -47.39
C SER A 100 2.92 7.07 -47.19
N ILE A 101 3.78 7.35 -46.22
CA ILE A 101 4.29 8.70 -45.94
C ILE A 101 5.15 9.20 -47.12
N HIS A 102 6.00 8.35 -47.70
CA HIS A 102 6.80 8.65 -48.90
C HIS A 102 5.92 9.03 -50.09
N ARG A 103 4.82 8.31 -50.33
CA ARG A 103 3.86 8.65 -51.39
C ARG A 103 3.22 10.02 -51.14
N MET A 104 2.77 10.27 -49.91
CA MET A 104 2.13 11.54 -49.54
C MET A 104 3.06 12.74 -49.69
N ILE A 105 4.33 12.62 -49.27
CA ILE A 105 5.30 13.71 -49.46
C ILE A 105 5.63 13.93 -50.94
N CYS A 106 5.76 12.86 -51.75
CA CYS A 106 5.99 12.99 -53.19
C CYS A 106 4.85 13.75 -53.90
N GLU A 107 3.60 13.51 -53.50
CA GLU A 107 2.44 14.26 -54.01
C GLU A 107 2.46 15.73 -53.57
N GLN A 108 2.87 16.01 -52.33
CA GLN A 108 3.00 17.38 -51.83
C GLN A 108 4.13 18.14 -52.53
N CYS A 109 5.30 17.53 -52.70
CA CYS A 109 6.41 18.11 -53.43
C CYS A 109 6.00 18.46 -54.88
N GLN A 110 5.26 17.57 -55.54
CA GLN A 110 4.77 17.84 -56.91
C GLN A 110 3.83 19.04 -56.99
N LYS A 111 2.95 19.24 -56.00
CA LYS A 111 2.04 20.40 -55.96
C LYS A 111 2.76 21.71 -55.66
N LYS A 112 3.85 21.65 -54.89
CA LYS A 112 4.62 22.82 -54.44
C LYS A 112 5.86 23.12 -55.29
N GLY A 113 6.18 22.26 -56.26
CA GLY A 113 7.37 22.41 -57.11
C GLY A 113 8.68 22.03 -56.43
N TRP A 114 8.66 21.29 -55.32
CA TRP A 114 9.86 20.84 -54.62
C TRP A 114 10.44 19.55 -55.23
N GLU A 115 11.74 19.33 -55.03
CA GLU A 115 12.37 18.06 -55.38
C GLU A 115 11.77 16.90 -54.56
N LYS A 116 11.51 15.78 -55.25
CA LYS A 116 10.90 14.61 -54.61
C LYS A 116 11.96 13.85 -53.79
N PRO A 117 11.73 13.62 -52.49
CA PRO A 117 12.66 12.84 -51.68
C PRO A 117 12.61 11.36 -52.09
N SER A 118 13.75 10.69 -52.00
CA SER A 118 13.81 9.22 -52.06
C SER A 118 13.23 8.58 -50.81
N TYR A 119 12.82 7.31 -50.92
CA TYR A 119 12.38 6.53 -49.77
C TYR A 119 13.45 6.48 -48.66
N TYR A 120 14.72 6.32 -49.04
CA TYR A 120 15.85 6.28 -48.10
C TYR A 120 16.00 7.59 -47.32
N GLN A 121 15.80 8.74 -47.98
CA GLN A 121 15.79 10.06 -47.35
C GLN A 121 14.65 10.20 -46.33
N VAL A 122 13.43 9.78 -46.68
CA VAL A 122 12.29 9.76 -45.74
C VAL A 122 12.56 8.83 -44.55
N HIS A 123 13.12 7.65 -44.80
CA HIS A 123 13.51 6.71 -43.76
C HIS A 123 14.58 7.28 -42.82
N LYS A 124 15.60 7.97 -43.36
CA LYS A 124 16.61 8.68 -42.56
C LYS A 124 16.01 9.78 -41.68
N VAL A 125 15.11 10.60 -42.23
CA VAL A 125 14.39 11.63 -41.46
C VAL A 125 13.55 11.00 -40.34
N SER A 126 12.92 9.86 -40.62
CA SER A 126 12.24 9.08 -39.58
C SER A 126 13.21 8.59 -38.49
N GLN A 127 14.40 8.11 -38.84
CA GLN A 127 15.38 7.66 -37.86
C GLN A 127 16.02 8.80 -37.05
N SER A 128 16.12 10.01 -37.60
CA SER A 128 16.63 11.18 -36.88
C SER A 128 15.60 11.79 -35.92
N LEU A 129 14.30 11.58 -36.15
CA LEU A 129 13.25 11.98 -35.22
C LEU A 129 13.39 11.22 -33.89
N SER A 130 13.41 11.97 -32.78
CA SER A 130 13.59 11.36 -31.46
C SER A 130 12.44 10.37 -31.17
N PRO A 131 12.73 9.17 -30.62
CA PRO A 131 11.70 8.22 -30.19
C PRO A 131 10.71 8.84 -29.21
N SER A 132 11.19 9.77 -28.38
CA SER A 132 10.39 10.50 -27.40
C SER A 132 9.35 11.42 -28.07
N LEU A 133 9.70 12.13 -29.14
CA LEU A 133 8.79 13.02 -29.86
C LEU A 133 7.70 12.23 -30.60
N LYS A 134 8.04 11.08 -31.20
CA LYS A 134 7.05 10.18 -31.81
C LYS A 134 6.07 9.63 -30.77
N LYS A 135 6.57 9.22 -29.60
CA LYS A 135 5.73 8.74 -28.50
C LYS A 135 4.76 9.82 -28.02
N LEU A 136 5.25 11.05 -27.82
CA LEU A 136 4.43 12.18 -27.43
C LEU A 136 3.31 12.45 -28.45
N ALA A 137 3.64 12.49 -29.74
CA ALA A 137 2.67 12.76 -30.79
C ALA A 137 1.63 11.63 -30.97
N HIS A 138 2.01 10.37 -30.73
CA HIS A 138 1.16 9.21 -31.02
C HIS A 138 0.37 8.67 -29.83
N ASP A 139 0.90 8.81 -28.63
CA ASP A 139 0.38 8.22 -27.39
C ASP A 139 0.05 9.28 -26.33
N GLY A 140 0.37 10.56 -26.60
CA GLY A 140 0.05 11.69 -25.74
C GLY A 140 1.00 11.89 -24.56
N GLN A 141 0.78 12.98 -23.82
CA GLN A 141 1.65 13.44 -22.72
C GLN A 141 1.81 12.39 -21.61
N LYS A 142 0.74 11.66 -21.26
CA LYS A 142 0.76 10.65 -20.19
C LYS A 142 1.70 9.48 -20.51
N ALA A 143 1.64 8.95 -21.73
CA ALA A 143 2.51 7.86 -22.16
C ALA A 143 3.97 8.31 -22.36
N TYR A 144 4.17 9.56 -22.77
CA TYR A 144 5.48 10.19 -22.83
C TYR A 144 6.11 10.29 -21.43
N ASN A 145 5.40 10.89 -20.47
CA ASN A 145 5.88 11.07 -19.09
C ASN A 145 6.26 9.71 -18.46
N ASN A 146 5.42 8.68 -18.63
CA ASN A 146 5.72 7.36 -18.07
C ASN A 146 7.02 6.72 -18.59
N GLN A 147 7.44 7.03 -19.82
CA GLN A 147 8.59 6.37 -20.47
C GLN A 147 9.86 7.24 -20.52
N TYR A 148 9.70 8.56 -20.61
CA TYR A 148 10.79 9.49 -20.89
C TYR A 148 11.00 10.59 -19.82
N ASP A 149 10.08 10.80 -18.86
CA ASP A 149 10.41 11.66 -17.71
C ASP A 149 11.48 10.97 -16.85
N LEU A 150 12.48 11.75 -16.44
CA LEU A 150 13.45 11.32 -15.45
C LEU A 150 12.74 11.27 -14.09
N ILE A 151 12.19 10.10 -13.75
CA ILE A 151 11.54 9.89 -12.44
C ILE A 151 12.64 9.90 -11.38
N HIS A 152 12.77 11.00 -10.64
CA HIS A 152 13.49 10.99 -9.37
C HIS A 152 12.71 10.08 -8.42
N ARG A 153 13.09 8.81 -8.38
CA ARG A 153 12.52 7.83 -7.46
C ARG A 153 12.96 8.24 -6.06
N ARG A 154 12.08 8.91 -5.31
CA ARG A 154 12.26 9.02 -3.85
C ARG A 154 12.24 7.60 -3.32
N GLU A 155 13.37 7.16 -2.79
CA GLU A 155 13.50 5.92 -2.06
C GLU A 155 13.89 6.31 -0.66
N ALA A 156 13.11 5.85 0.32
CA ALA A 156 13.45 5.94 1.71
C ALA A 156 14.85 5.34 1.93
N SER A 157 15.58 5.94 2.85
CA SER A 157 16.93 5.58 3.27
C SER A 157 16.92 4.59 4.43
N TYR A 158 15.84 4.52 5.20
CA TYR A 158 15.67 3.61 6.34
C TYR A 158 14.20 3.19 6.55
N PRO A 159 13.96 2.10 7.31
CA PRO A 159 12.61 1.65 7.63
C PRO A 159 11.79 2.74 8.34
N ASN A 160 10.48 2.78 8.07
CA ASN A 160 9.50 3.76 8.57
C ASN A 160 9.73 5.23 8.20
N GLU A 161 10.71 5.57 7.36
CA GLU A 161 10.82 6.94 6.84
C GLU A 161 9.60 7.30 5.98
N ILE A 162 9.22 6.41 5.06
CA ILE A 162 8.08 6.63 4.16
C ILE A 162 7.22 5.38 4.14
N TRP A 163 5.94 5.53 4.45
CA TRP A 163 4.91 4.52 4.23
C TRP A 163 4.00 4.95 3.09
N GLN A 164 3.71 4.04 2.16
CA GLN A 164 2.79 4.27 1.05
C GLN A 164 1.48 3.53 1.29
N ALA A 165 0.35 4.21 1.19
CA ALA A 165 -0.97 3.58 1.24
C ALA A 165 -1.66 3.62 -0.13
N ASP A 166 -2.33 2.53 -0.48
CA ASP A 166 -3.12 2.45 -1.69
C ASP A 166 -4.23 1.39 -1.57
N HIS A 167 -5.22 1.50 -2.45
CA HIS A 167 -6.37 0.63 -2.51
C HIS A 167 -6.52 0.04 -3.91
N THR A 168 -6.90 -1.23 -4.00
CA THR A 168 -7.24 -1.85 -5.28
C THR A 168 -8.40 -2.83 -5.11
N PRO A 169 -9.33 -2.94 -6.07
CA PRO A 169 -10.23 -4.08 -6.10
C PRO A 169 -9.40 -5.31 -6.43
N LEU A 170 -9.53 -6.38 -5.65
CA LEU A 170 -8.80 -7.62 -5.92
C LEU A 170 -9.39 -8.34 -7.13
N ASP A 171 -8.55 -9.02 -7.90
CA ASP A 171 -8.96 -9.81 -9.07
C ASP A 171 -9.49 -11.20 -8.67
N ILE A 172 -10.27 -11.26 -7.60
CA ILE A 172 -10.89 -12.48 -7.05
C ILE A 172 -12.34 -12.21 -6.65
N ILE A 173 -13.20 -13.21 -6.84
CA ILE A 173 -14.58 -13.21 -6.35
C ILE A 173 -14.65 -14.07 -5.09
N VAL A 174 -15.23 -13.54 -4.02
CA VAL A 174 -15.49 -14.26 -2.76
C VAL A 174 -16.93 -14.06 -2.31
N LEU A 175 -17.40 -14.88 -1.37
CA LEU A 175 -18.73 -14.78 -0.78
C LEU A 175 -18.73 -13.70 0.31
N ASN A 176 -19.67 -12.76 0.19
CA ASN A 176 -19.97 -11.81 1.26
C ASN A 176 -20.80 -12.44 2.38
N GLU A 177 -21.09 -11.68 3.44
CA GLU A 177 -21.87 -12.15 4.60
C GLU A 177 -23.28 -12.68 4.25
N LYS A 178 -23.82 -12.26 3.09
CA LYS A 178 -25.13 -12.71 2.57
C LYS A 178 -24.99 -13.93 1.65
N GLY A 179 -23.80 -14.53 1.54
CA GLY A 179 -23.50 -15.62 0.63
C GLY A 179 -23.51 -15.23 -0.85
N LYS A 180 -23.41 -13.93 -1.17
CA LYS A 180 -23.37 -13.46 -2.56
C LYS A 180 -21.93 -13.29 -3.05
N PRO A 181 -21.61 -13.71 -4.29
CA PRO A 181 -20.30 -13.47 -4.89
C PRO A 181 -20.05 -11.98 -5.14
N GLU A 182 -18.95 -11.46 -4.64
CA GLU A 182 -18.57 -10.05 -4.74
C GLU A 182 -17.04 -9.89 -4.77
N ARG A 183 -16.54 -8.79 -5.35
CA ARG A 183 -15.11 -8.49 -5.37
C ARG A 183 -14.74 -7.60 -4.18
N PRO A 184 -13.82 -8.02 -3.31
CA PRO A 184 -13.38 -7.21 -2.19
C PRO A 184 -12.33 -6.18 -2.64
N TRP A 185 -12.32 -5.05 -1.96
CA TRP A 185 -11.25 -4.07 -1.96
C TRP A 185 -10.19 -4.44 -0.94
N LEU A 186 -8.93 -4.28 -1.34
CA LEU A 186 -7.76 -4.38 -0.46
C LEU A 186 -7.15 -3.00 -0.28
N THR A 187 -7.01 -2.57 0.97
CA THR A 187 -6.19 -1.45 1.38
C THR A 187 -4.87 -1.98 1.93
N ILE A 188 -3.73 -1.44 1.50
CA ILE A 188 -2.40 -1.83 1.96
C ILE A 188 -1.62 -0.60 2.41
N ILE A 189 -0.85 -0.73 3.48
CA ILE A 189 0.26 0.18 3.82
C ILE A 189 1.57 -0.58 3.65
N LEU A 190 2.44 -0.05 2.80
CA LEU A 190 3.73 -0.62 2.45
C LEU A 190 4.87 0.30 2.92
N ASP A 191 5.86 -0.26 3.61
CA ASP A 191 7.10 0.44 3.92
C ASP A 191 7.97 0.61 2.66
N ASP A 192 8.32 1.86 2.34
CA ASP A 192 8.98 2.23 1.09
C ASP A 192 10.42 1.69 0.96
N TYR A 193 11.13 1.59 2.08
CA TYR A 193 12.52 1.13 2.17
C TYR A 193 12.59 -0.39 2.08
N SER A 194 11.98 -1.07 3.04
CA SER A 194 12.05 -2.52 3.21
C SER A 194 11.17 -3.28 2.23
N ARG A 195 10.11 -2.65 1.73
CA ARG A 195 8.99 -3.27 1.00
C ARG A 195 8.15 -4.19 1.87
N ALA A 196 8.28 -4.10 3.20
CA ALA A 196 7.47 -4.88 4.10
C ALA A 196 6.06 -4.26 4.20
N VAL A 197 5.04 -5.11 4.24
CA VAL A 197 3.65 -4.68 4.48
C VAL A 197 3.49 -4.36 5.96
N ALA A 198 3.12 -3.12 6.28
CA ALA A 198 2.89 -2.67 7.64
C ALA A 198 1.47 -2.96 8.12
N GLY A 199 0.47 -2.83 7.26
CA GLY A 199 -0.93 -3.10 7.58
C GLY A 199 -1.75 -3.35 6.32
N TYR A 200 -2.89 -4.01 6.49
CA TYR A 200 -3.85 -4.18 5.39
C TYR A 200 -5.29 -4.30 5.89
N PHE A 201 -6.26 -4.08 5.00
CA PHE A 201 -7.68 -4.32 5.30
C PHE A 201 -8.45 -4.76 4.06
N LEU A 202 -9.26 -5.81 4.21
CA LEU A 202 -10.18 -6.33 3.21
C LEU A 202 -11.61 -5.90 3.53
N THR A 203 -12.31 -5.37 2.55
CA THR A 203 -13.73 -4.96 2.70
C THR A 203 -14.46 -5.06 1.37
N PHE A 204 -15.79 -5.17 1.39
CA PHE A 204 -16.62 -5.00 0.19
C PHE A 204 -17.05 -3.55 -0.03
N GLU A 205 -16.85 -2.69 0.97
CA GLU A 205 -17.15 -1.26 0.85
C GLU A 205 -16.15 -0.57 -0.06
N ASN A 206 -16.59 0.52 -0.71
CA ASN A 206 -15.68 1.36 -1.46
C ASN A 206 -14.62 1.96 -0.53
N PRO A 207 -13.36 2.06 -0.96
CA PRO A 207 -12.28 2.65 -0.16
C PRO A 207 -12.66 4.02 0.38
N SER A 208 -12.25 4.29 1.61
CA SER A 208 -12.48 5.57 2.29
C SER A 208 -11.33 5.94 3.23
N ALA A 209 -11.22 7.21 3.69
CA ALA A 209 -10.25 7.57 4.74
C ALA A 209 -10.42 6.73 6.00
N ILE A 210 -11.63 6.28 6.30
CA ILE A 210 -11.90 5.45 7.47
C ILE A 210 -11.13 4.14 7.32
N HIS A 211 -11.21 3.48 6.16
CA HIS A 211 -10.46 2.26 5.90
C HIS A 211 -8.95 2.49 5.99
N THR A 212 -8.45 3.60 5.44
CA THR A 212 -7.03 3.94 5.58
C THR A 212 -6.62 4.19 7.03
N SER A 213 -7.48 4.84 7.82
CA SER A 213 -7.24 5.11 9.25
C SER A 213 -7.17 3.81 10.03
N LEU A 214 -8.06 2.85 9.76
CA LEU A 214 -8.02 1.52 10.38
C LEU A 214 -6.76 0.75 10.02
N VAL A 215 -6.33 0.81 8.75
CA VAL A 215 -5.09 0.16 8.33
C VAL A 215 -3.89 0.85 8.97
N LEU A 216 -3.89 2.17 9.07
CA LEU A 216 -2.83 2.93 9.74
C LEU A 216 -2.76 2.59 11.23
N HIS A 217 -3.90 2.46 11.91
CA HIS A 217 -3.99 2.02 13.30
C HIS A 217 -3.32 0.64 13.48
N GLN A 218 -3.70 -0.34 12.66
CA GLN A 218 -3.09 -1.68 12.66
C GLN A 218 -1.59 -1.63 12.31
N ALA A 219 -1.22 -0.75 11.37
CA ALA A 219 0.16 -0.62 10.91
C ALA A 219 1.07 -0.09 12.01
N ILE A 220 0.64 0.94 12.74
CA ILE A 220 1.44 1.58 13.80
C ILE A 220 1.57 0.65 15.01
N TRP A 221 0.50 0.00 15.44
CA TRP A 221 0.56 -0.85 16.63
C TRP A 221 1.24 -2.19 16.38
N LYS A 222 1.69 -2.83 17.46
CA LYS A 222 2.24 -4.20 17.41
C LYS A 222 1.14 -5.20 17.11
N LYS A 223 1.42 -6.14 16.23
CA LYS A 223 0.48 -7.21 15.86
C LYS A 223 0.50 -8.29 16.92
N SER A 224 -0.61 -9.00 17.05
CA SER A 224 -0.71 -10.19 17.91
C SER A 224 0.17 -11.34 17.41
N ASN A 225 0.36 -11.46 16.08
CA ASN A 225 1.29 -12.40 15.50
C ASN A 225 2.74 -11.86 15.60
N PRO A 226 3.64 -12.51 16.35
CA PRO A 226 5.02 -12.05 16.54
C PRO A 226 5.88 -12.09 15.27
N ASP A 227 5.47 -12.85 14.25
CA ASP A 227 6.17 -12.90 12.96
C ASP A 227 5.87 -11.66 12.10
N TRP A 228 4.80 -10.92 12.40
CA TRP A 228 4.49 -9.66 11.75
C TRP A 228 5.05 -8.47 12.54
N GLN A 229 6.36 -8.28 12.44
CA GLN A 229 7.13 -7.37 13.30
C GLN A 229 7.01 -5.88 12.91
N ILE A 230 6.64 -5.61 11.66
CA ILE A 230 6.58 -4.25 11.10
C ILE A 230 5.59 -3.44 11.92
N CYS A 231 6.04 -2.37 12.57
CA CYS A 231 5.20 -1.47 13.37
C CYS A 231 5.84 -0.09 13.53
N GLY A 232 5.17 0.82 14.23
CA GLY A 232 5.68 2.15 14.57
C GLY A 232 5.09 3.29 13.76
N ILE A 233 5.42 4.51 14.16
CA ILE A 233 4.95 5.75 13.55
C ILE A 233 5.90 6.09 12.38
N PRO A 234 5.39 6.24 11.14
CA PRO A 234 6.21 6.67 10.02
C PRO A 234 6.49 8.18 10.05
N GLU A 235 7.58 8.63 9.47
CA GLU A 235 7.84 10.08 9.31
C GLU A 235 6.97 10.69 8.23
N ILE A 236 6.82 10.00 7.10
CA ILE A 236 6.00 10.43 5.96
C ILE A 236 4.97 9.35 5.67
N PHE A 237 3.70 9.74 5.62
CA PHE A 237 2.62 8.88 5.15
C PHE A 237 2.12 9.38 3.80
N TYR A 238 2.39 8.60 2.76
CA TYR A 238 2.11 8.92 1.37
C TYR A 238 0.84 8.23 0.89
N THR A 239 -0.19 8.99 0.52
CA THR A 239 -1.50 8.45 0.10
C THR A 239 -2.02 9.15 -1.16
N ASP A 240 -3.07 8.61 -1.80
CA ASP A 240 -3.71 9.25 -2.96
C ASP A 240 -4.64 10.41 -2.56
N HIS A 241 -4.81 11.41 -3.44
CA HIS A 241 -5.88 12.41 -3.37
C HIS A 241 -7.21 11.79 -3.85
N GLY A 242 -7.67 10.72 -3.18
CA GLY A 242 -9.08 10.39 -3.22
C GLY A 242 -9.85 11.47 -2.45
N SER A 243 -11.02 11.90 -2.92
CA SER A 243 -11.93 12.77 -2.16
C SER A 243 -12.23 12.25 -0.74
N ASP A 244 -11.97 10.97 -0.51
CA ASP A 244 -12.10 10.31 0.77
C ASP A 244 -10.94 10.59 1.73
N PHE A 245 -9.80 11.16 1.32
CA PHE A 245 -8.58 11.26 2.13
C PHE A 245 -8.39 12.56 2.93
N THR A 246 -9.24 13.56 2.70
CA THR A 246 -9.30 14.78 3.52
C THR A 246 -10.37 14.64 4.58
N SER A 247 -10.32 13.58 5.40
CA SER A 247 -11.02 13.65 6.66
C SER A 247 -10.15 14.51 7.57
N ASN A 248 -10.70 15.61 8.09
CA ASN A 248 -10.06 16.41 9.16
C ASN A 248 -9.49 15.52 10.27
N HIS A 249 -10.11 14.35 10.45
CA HIS A 249 -9.72 13.30 11.35
C HIS A 249 -8.35 12.66 11.06
N LEU A 250 -8.07 12.23 9.82
CA LEU A 250 -6.77 11.65 9.48
C LEU A 250 -5.65 12.71 9.55
N GLU A 251 -5.95 13.95 9.17
CA GLU A 251 -5.03 15.09 9.34
C GLU A 251 -4.74 15.37 10.82
N GLN A 252 -5.76 15.37 11.68
CA GLN A 252 -5.59 15.55 13.13
C GLN A 252 -4.69 14.48 13.75
N VAL A 253 -4.93 13.20 13.41
CA VAL A 253 -4.08 12.11 13.91
C VAL A 253 -2.66 12.22 13.36
N ALA A 254 -2.50 12.55 12.09
CA ALA A 254 -1.17 12.74 11.51
C ALA A 254 -0.41 13.85 12.25
N VAL A 255 -1.06 14.97 12.58
CA VAL A 255 -0.46 16.05 13.37
C VAL A 255 -0.10 15.59 14.79
N ASP A 256 -1.00 14.90 15.48
CA ASP A 256 -0.79 14.42 16.86
C ASP A 256 0.39 13.44 16.95
N LEU A 257 0.43 12.49 16.00
CA LEU A 257 1.51 11.51 15.88
C LEU A 257 2.76 12.04 15.18
N LYS A 258 2.77 13.33 14.78
CA LYS A 258 3.87 14.01 14.07
C LYS A 258 4.26 13.33 12.75
N ILE A 259 3.29 12.76 12.06
CA ILE A 259 3.39 12.18 10.73
C ILE A 259 3.22 13.29 9.68
N ASN A 260 4.14 13.38 8.73
CA ASN A 260 3.99 14.24 7.57
C ASN A 260 3.09 13.57 6.52
N LEU A 261 1.86 14.02 6.42
CA LEU A 261 0.89 13.51 5.45
C LEU A 261 1.17 14.12 4.07
N VAL A 262 1.50 13.29 3.09
CA VAL A 262 1.81 13.71 1.72
C VAL A 262 0.84 13.05 0.76
N PHE A 263 0.13 13.85 -0.01
CA PHE A 263 -0.85 13.36 -0.96
C PHE A 263 -0.32 13.42 -2.41
N SER A 264 -0.57 12.39 -3.21
CA SER A 264 -0.11 12.34 -4.60
C SER A 264 -0.87 13.32 -5.49
N THR A 265 -0.19 14.20 -6.23
CA THR A 265 -0.85 15.16 -7.13
C THR A 265 -1.75 14.46 -8.16
N ILE A 266 -3.00 14.90 -8.26
CA ILE A 266 -4.01 14.36 -9.18
C ILE A 266 -3.44 14.27 -10.60
N GLY A 267 -3.48 13.08 -11.20
CA GLY A 267 -3.10 12.86 -12.60
C GLY A 267 -1.60 12.67 -12.87
N VAL A 268 -0.73 12.70 -11.85
CA VAL A 268 0.71 12.46 -12.00
C VAL A 268 1.15 11.32 -11.05
N PRO A 269 1.28 10.07 -11.53
CA PRO A 269 1.68 8.93 -10.70
C PRO A 269 3.19 8.96 -10.45
N ARG A 270 3.65 9.92 -9.63
CA ARG A 270 5.05 9.95 -9.15
C ARG A 270 5.09 9.23 -7.80
N GLY A 271 5.95 8.22 -7.67
CA GLY A 271 6.25 7.53 -6.39
C GLY A 271 5.51 6.21 -6.10
N ARG A 272 4.40 5.89 -6.79
CA ARG A 272 3.52 4.73 -6.49
C ARG A 272 3.91 3.40 -7.14
N GLY A 273 4.93 3.40 -7.99
CA GLY A 273 5.36 2.17 -8.70
C GLY A 273 5.86 1.04 -7.79
N LYS A 274 5.93 1.25 -6.47
CA LYS A 274 6.30 0.23 -5.47
C LYS A 274 5.06 -0.53 -5.00
N ILE A 275 4.02 0.17 -4.56
CA ILE A 275 2.75 -0.44 -4.16
C ILE A 275 2.00 -1.06 -5.34
N GLU A 276 2.06 -0.44 -6.53
CA GLU A 276 1.53 -1.03 -7.77
C GLU A 276 2.21 -2.37 -8.11
N ARG A 277 3.54 -2.45 -7.93
CA ARG A 277 4.29 -3.70 -8.13
C ARG A 277 3.91 -4.74 -7.07
N PHE A 278 3.64 -4.31 -5.84
CA PHE A 278 3.16 -5.20 -4.79
C PHE A 278 1.78 -5.79 -5.14
N PHE A 279 0.84 -5.00 -5.66
CA PHE A 279 -0.45 -5.53 -6.14
C PHE A 279 -0.28 -6.54 -7.28
N LEU A 280 0.63 -6.29 -8.22
CA LEU A 280 0.98 -7.30 -9.23
C LEU A 280 1.54 -8.59 -8.61
N THR A 281 2.31 -8.47 -7.52
CA THR A 281 2.84 -9.62 -6.78
C THR A 281 1.72 -10.42 -6.11
N ILE A 282 0.74 -9.75 -5.49
CA ILE A 282 -0.47 -10.37 -4.95
C ILE A 282 -1.21 -11.15 -6.05
N ASN A 283 -1.43 -10.53 -7.21
CA ASN A 283 -2.14 -11.19 -8.31
C ASN A 283 -1.40 -12.44 -8.79
N GLN A 284 -0.08 -12.33 -9.02
CA GLN A 284 0.73 -13.39 -9.63
C GLN A 284 1.11 -14.53 -8.69
N LEU A 285 1.33 -14.25 -7.41
CA LEU A 285 1.89 -15.22 -6.45
C LEU A 285 0.89 -15.68 -5.39
N PHE A 286 -0.27 -15.02 -5.28
CA PHE A 286 -1.28 -15.36 -4.27
C PHE A 286 -2.62 -15.64 -4.91
N LEU A 287 -3.25 -14.65 -5.57
CA LEU A 287 -4.61 -14.81 -6.07
C LEU A 287 -4.74 -15.86 -7.17
N GLN A 288 -3.73 -15.99 -8.03
CA GLN A 288 -3.76 -16.93 -9.16
C GLN A 288 -3.99 -18.39 -8.75
N ASP A 289 -3.62 -18.76 -7.52
CA ASP A 289 -3.75 -20.12 -7.00
C ASP A 289 -5.04 -20.34 -6.18
N LEU A 290 -5.87 -19.30 -6.02
CA LEU A 290 -7.11 -19.36 -5.24
C LEU A 290 -8.36 -19.57 -6.10
N PRO A 291 -9.39 -20.24 -5.57
CA PRO A 291 -10.67 -20.36 -6.27
C PRO A 291 -11.37 -19.00 -6.37
N GLY A 292 -12.03 -18.74 -7.48
CA GLY A 292 -12.68 -17.45 -7.76
C GLY A 292 -11.78 -16.37 -8.35
N TYR A 293 -10.50 -16.68 -8.62
CA TYR A 293 -9.60 -15.77 -9.34
C TYR A 293 -10.14 -15.47 -10.74
N LEU A 294 -10.16 -14.20 -11.14
CA LEU A 294 -10.74 -13.77 -12.42
C LEU A 294 -9.89 -14.16 -13.63
N GLY A 295 -8.59 -14.44 -13.44
CA GLY A 295 -7.69 -14.79 -14.53
C GLY A 295 -7.81 -16.23 -15.03
N ASN A 296 -8.44 -17.13 -14.26
CA ASN A 296 -8.68 -18.53 -14.65
C ASN A 296 -10.09 -18.96 -14.22
N GLN A 297 -10.89 -19.53 -15.12
CA GLN A 297 -12.26 -19.98 -14.83
C GLN A 297 -12.31 -21.31 -14.05
N THR A 298 -11.62 -21.41 -12.92
CA THR A 298 -11.71 -22.54 -12.00
C THR A 298 -12.73 -22.23 -10.91
N SER A 299 -13.95 -22.74 -11.08
CA SER A 299 -15.04 -22.60 -10.10
C SER A 299 -15.50 -23.97 -9.60
N THR A 300 -15.17 -24.30 -8.35
CA THR A 300 -15.79 -25.42 -7.63
C THR A 300 -16.24 -25.05 -6.20
N SER A 301 -15.58 -24.09 -5.52
CA SER A 301 -16.06 -23.51 -4.25
C SER A 301 -15.43 -22.13 -4.01
N LEU A 302 -16.24 -21.07 -3.92
CA LEU A 302 -15.75 -19.72 -3.58
C LEU A 302 -15.37 -19.64 -2.10
N LEU A 303 -14.35 -18.85 -1.78
CA LEU A 303 -13.99 -18.55 -0.39
C LEU A 303 -14.93 -17.52 0.20
N THR A 304 -15.08 -17.50 1.52
CA THR A 304 -15.60 -16.37 2.29
C THR A 304 -14.53 -15.28 2.45
N ILE A 305 -14.94 -14.05 2.78
CA ILE A 305 -13.97 -12.97 3.05
C ILE A 305 -13.02 -13.30 4.21
N LYS A 306 -13.50 -14.01 5.24
CA LYS A 306 -12.67 -14.43 6.38
C LYS A 306 -11.59 -15.43 5.96
N GLU A 307 -11.94 -16.43 5.16
CA GLU A 307 -10.96 -17.39 4.64
C GLU A 307 -9.93 -16.73 3.71
N LEU A 308 -10.36 -15.73 2.92
CA LEU A 308 -9.43 -14.94 2.11
C LEU A 308 -8.47 -14.13 2.98
N ASP A 309 -8.98 -13.49 4.05
CA ASP A 309 -8.18 -12.72 5.01
C ASP A 309 -7.12 -13.58 5.70
N GLU A 310 -7.50 -14.75 6.22
CA GLU A 310 -6.58 -15.71 6.85
C GLU A 310 -5.47 -16.16 5.87
N LYS A 311 -5.86 -16.47 4.62
CA LYS A 311 -4.91 -16.85 3.56
C LYS A 311 -3.99 -15.69 3.17
N LEU A 312 -4.52 -14.47 3.07
CA LEU A 312 -3.74 -13.28 2.71
C LEU A 312 -2.74 -12.94 3.82
N SER A 313 -3.17 -12.98 5.08
CA SER A 313 -2.31 -12.80 6.25
C SER A 313 -1.14 -13.79 6.22
N ASN A 314 -1.43 -15.08 6.04
CA ASN A 314 -0.38 -16.11 5.96
C ASN A 314 0.54 -15.90 4.74
N PHE A 315 0.01 -15.50 3.59
CA PHE A 315 0.84 -15.18 2.42
C PHE A 315 1.79 -14.00 2.70
N ILE A 316 1.29 -12.93 3.32
CA ILE A 316 2.09 -11.74 3.63
C ILE A 316 3.22 -12.10 4.59
N ILE A 317 2.87 -12.73 5.71
CA ILE A 317 3.78 -13.00 6.84
C ILE A 317 4.76 -14.12 6.49
N SER A 318 4.25 -15.27 6.05
CA SER A 318 5.07 -16.48 5.91
C SER A 318 5.75 -16.60 4.55
N ASN A 319 5.31 -15.87 3.52
CA ASN A 319 5.85 -15.96 2.16
C ASN A 319 6.45 -14.64 1.68
N TYR A 320 5.64 -13.60 1.52
CA TYR A 320 6.08 -12.35 0.91
C TYR A 320 7.21 -11.67 1.70
N HIS A 321 7.06 -11.57 3.02
CA HIS A 321 8.06 -10.95 3.90
C HIS A 321 9.42 -11.68 3.92
N HIS A 322 9.43 -12.98 3.61
CA HIS A 322 10.63 -13.82 3.56
C HIS A 322 11.17 -14.06 2.14
N ARG A 323 10.55 -13.46 1.12
CA ARG A 323 11.01 -13.59 -0.26
C ARG A 323 12.03 -12.50 -0.57
N VAL A 324 13.22 -12.91 -1.04
CA VAL A 324 14.24 -11.97 -1.51
C VAL A 324 13.69 -11.10 -2.65
N HIS A 325 13.61 -9.79 -2.39
CA HIS A 325 13.03 -8.85 -3.34
C HIS A 325 14.06 -8.46 -4.42
N SER A 326 13.64 -8.44 -5.69
CA SER A 326 14.55 -8.30 -6.83
C SER A 326 15.29 -6.96 -6.89
N THR A 327 14.70 -5.89 -6.35
CA THR A 327 15.29 -4.54 -6.30
C THR A 327 16.21 -4.34 -5.10
N THR A 328 15.76 -4.64 -3.88
CA THR A 328 16.51 -4.40 -2.64
C THR A 328 17.51 -5.51 -2.33
N LYS A 329 17.39 -6.68 -3.00
CA LYS A 329 18.22 -7.88 -2.80
C LYS A 329 18.18 -8.44 -1.39
N LYS A 330 17.17 -8.05 -0.60
CA LYS A 330 16.92 -8.51 0.77
C LYS A 330 15.49 -9.00 0.90
N GLU A 331 15.24 -9.84 1.90
CA GLU A 331 13.89 -10.14 2.35
C GLU A 331 13.29 -8.89 3.00
N PRO A 332 12.01 -8.55 2.74
CA PRO A 332 11.37 -7.40 3.36
C PRO A 332 11.50 -7.36 4.88
N ILE A 333 11.31 -8.50 5.57
CA ILE A 333 11.43 -8.56 7.02
C ILE A 333 12.86 -8.27 7.50
N GLN A 334 13.87 -8.78 6.80
CA GLN A 334 15.28 -8.54 7.14
C GLN A 334 15.69 -7.09 6.86
N ALA A 335 15.16 -6.51 5.78
CA ALA A 335 15.39 -5.11 5.44
C ALA A 335 14.74 -4.18 6.47
N TRP A 336 13.55 -4.53 6.97
CA TRP A 336 12.90 -3.75 8.03
C TRP A 336 13.62 -3.89 9.37
N ASN A 337 14.05 -5.10 9.75
CA ASN A 337 14.85 -5.37 10.95
C ASN A 337 16.35 -5.04 10.78
N ASN A 338 16.71 -4.11 9.90
CA ASN A 338 18.11 -3.77 9.66
C ASN A 338 18.78 -3.32 10.97
N PHE A 339 20.06 -3.67 11.14
CA PHE A 339 20.75 -3.57 12.43
C PHE A 339 20.75 -2.12 12.96
N GLY A 340 20.21 -1.93 14.17
CA GLY A 340 20.16 -0.64 14.87
C GLY A 340 18.88 0.17 14.66
N PHE A 341 17.93 -0.30 13.84
CA PHE A 341 16.63 0.35 13.72
C PHE A 341 15.71 0.00 14.91
N LEU A 342 15.11 1.01 15.52
CA LEU A 342 14.07 0.86 16.54
C LEU A 342 12.86 1.68 16.09
N PRO A 343 11.68 1.06 15.88
CA PRO A 343 10.50 1.79 15.46
C PRO A 343 10.05 2.75 16.56
N ASN A 344 9.73 3.99 16.18
CA ASN A 344 9.07 4.92 17.08
C ASN A 344 7.67 4.41 17.39
N MET A 345 7.32 4.24 18.66
CA MET A 345 6.02 3.74 19.07
C MET A 345 5.21 4.87 19.72
N PRO A 346 3.88 4.90 19.54
CA PRO A 346 3.03 5.78 20.33
C PRO A 346 3.17 5.47 21.83
N GLU A 347 2.90 6.45 22.67
CA GLU A 347 3.01 6.34 24.13
C GLU A 347 2.03 5.29 24.70
N SER A 348 0.86 5.15 24.07
CA SER A 348 -0.14 4.17 24.45
C SER A 348 -1.02 3.78 23.25
N LEU A 349 -1.85 2.73 23.39
CA LEU A 349 -2.78 2.33 22.33
C LEU A 349 -3.90 3.37 22.17
N GLU A 350 -4.30 4.00 23.27
CA GLU A 350 -5.36 5.01 23.34
C GLU A 350 -5.02 6.26 22.51
N SER A 351 -3.74 6.58 22.30
CA SER A 351 -3.35 7.69 21.41
C SER A 351 -3.70 7.40 19.95
N LEU A 352 -3.95 6.13 19.60
CA LEU A 352 -4.40 5.72 18.28
C LEU A 352 -5.94 5.62 18.18
N ASP A 353 -6.67 5.66 19.30
CA ASP A 353 -8.13 5.46 19.32
C ASP A 353 -8.88 6.47 18.46
N LEU A 354 -8.28 7.64 18.19
CA LEU A 354 -8.81 8.57 17.21
C LEU A 354 -9.01 7.85 15.88
N LEU A 355 -8.05 7.09 15.35
CA LEU A 355 -8.13 6.38 14.07
C LEU A 355 -9.28 5.36 13.96
N LEU A 356 -9.93 4.99 15.07
CA LEU A 356 -11.07 4.08 15.09
C LEU A 356 -12.36 4.75 14.61
N LEU A 357 -13.35 3.94 14.22
CA LEU A 357 -14.66 4.45 13.82
C LEU A 357 -15.40 5.03 15.03
N ASN A 358 -15.76 6.32 14.94
CA ASN A 358 -16.59 6.98 15.93
C ASN A 358 -18.09 6.77 15.63
N VAL A 359 -18.83 6.26 16.61
CA VAL A 359 -20.29 6.12 16.51
C VAL A 359 -20.94 7.48 16.77
N ALA A 360 -21.38 8.15 15.70
CA ALA A 360 -21.93 9.51 15.74
C ALA A 360 -23.16 9.70 16.67
N LYS A 361 -23.90 8.63 16.96
CA LYS A 361 -25.04 8.68 17.89
C LYS A 361 -24.59 8.18 19.27
N PRO A 362 -24.65 9.01 20.33
CA PRO A 362 -24.37 8.58 21.69
C PRO A 362 -25.19 7.34 22.09
N ARG A 363 -24.62 6.51 22.96
CA ARG A 363 -25.24 5.28 23.48
C ARG A 363 -25.46 5.41 24.96
N LYS A 364 -26.59 4.89 25.45
CA LYS A 364 -26.91 4.90 26.87
C LYS A 364 -26.25 3.70 27.55
N VAL A 365 -25.67 3.91 28.73
CA VAL A 365 -25.19 2.83 29.58
C VAL A 365 -26.37 2.25 30.34
N HIS A 366 -26.64 0.96 30.15
CA HIS A 366 -27.68 0.22 30.88
C HIS A 366 -27.07 -0.56 32.05
N SER A 367 -27.92 -1.04 32.95
CA SER A 367 -27.49 -1.84 34.11
C SER A 367 -26.76 -3.13 33.72
N ASP A 368 -27.03 -3.64 32.52
CA ASP A 368 -26.44 -4.84 31.96
C ASP A 368 -25.34 -4.56 30.90
N GLY A 369 -25.00 -3.30 30.67
CA GLY A 369 -23.92 -2.88 29.76
C GLY A 369 -24.37 -1.90 28.68
N ILE A 370 -23.58 -1.82 27.60
CA ILE A 370 -23.86 -0.99 26.44
C ILE A 370 -24.30 -1.90 25.29
N HIS A 371 -25.37 -1.51 24.60
CA HIS A 371 -25.87 -2.25 23.44
C HIS A 371 -25.44 -1.59 22.13
N PHE A 372 -24.73 -2.33 21.28
CA PHE A 372 -24.25 -1.86 19.98
C PHE A 372 -24.21 -3.00 18.96
N GLN A 373 -24.76 -2.77 17.76
CA GLN A 373 -24.86 -3.76 16.67
C GLN A 373 -25.44 -5.13 17.09
N GLY A 374 -26.41 -5.13 18.01
CA GLY A 374 -27.03 -6.37 18.49
C GLY A 374 -26.22 -7.13 19.54
N LEU A 375 -25.05 -6.62 19.93
CA LEU A 375 -24.17 -7.19 20.97
C LEU A 375 -24.22 -6.34 22.24
N ARG A 376 -23.88 -6.99 23.36
CA ARG A 376 -23.82 -6.36 24.68
C ARG A 376 -22.39 -6.30 25.18
N TYR A 377 -21.92 -5.09 25.49
CA TYR A 377 -20.57 -4.83 25.97
C TYR A 377 -20.57 -4.46 27.44
N ILE A 378 -19.66 -5.07 28.21
CA ILE A 378 -19.55 -4.86 29.65
C ILE A 378 -18.13 -4.49 30.05
N ASP A 379 -18.04 -3.62 31.05
CA ASP A 379 -16.85 -3.38 31.84
C ASP A 379 -17.28 -2.98 33.25
N THR A 380 -16.46 -3.29 34.26
CA THR A 380 -16.78 -2.98 35.65
C THR A 380 -16.90 -1.48 35.92
N ASN A 381 -16.17 -0.64 35.19
CA ASN A 381 -16.21 0.82 35.35
C ASN A 381 -17.53 1.43 34.86
N LEU A 382 -18.28 0.74 33.99
CA LEU A 382 -19.57 1.22 33.49
C LEU A 382 -20.65 1.31 34.58
N ALA A 383 -20.50 0.58 35.68
CA ALA A 383 -21.48 0.56 36.77
C ALA A 383 -21.75 1.96 37.36
N ALA A 384 -20.72 2.81 37.43
CA ALA A 384 -20.84 4.18 37.94
C ALA A 384 -21.52 5.15 36.95
N TYR A 385 -21.71 4.73 35.69
CA TYR A 385 -22.23 5.55 34.61
C TYR A 385 -23.58 5.03 34.10
N VAL A 386 -24.24 4.11 34.81
CA VAL A 386 -25.55 3.58 34.43
C VAL A 386 -26.57 4.72 34.33
N GLY A 387 -27.22 4.85 33.18
CA GLY A 387 -28.16 5.93 32.87
C GLY A 387 -27.55 7.07 32.06
N GLU A 388 -26.22 7.21 32.05
CA GLU A 388 -25.49 8.23 31.30
C GLU A 388 -25.38 7.88 29.82
N THR A 389 -25.07 8.89 29.00
CA THR A 389 -24.76 8.72 27.57
C THR A 389 -23.27 8.80 27.32
N VAL A 390 -22.75 7.85 26.57
CA VAL A 390 -21.34 7.71 26.19
C VAL A 390 -21.18 7.70 24.68
N ILE A 391 -19.98 8.06 24.22
CA ILE A 391 -19.55 7.91 22.83
C ILE A 391 -18.74 6.61 22.73
N ILE A 392 -18.88 5.92 21.60
CA ILE A 392 -18.19 4.66 21.36
C ILE A 392 -17.29 4.81 20.14
N ARG A 393 -16.05 4.34 20.26
CA ARG A 393 -15.17 4.11 19.13
C ARG A 393 -14.85 2.61 19.02
N TYR A 394 -14.75 2.09 17.81
CA TYR A 394 -14.49 0.66 17.59
C TYR A 394 -13.78 0.39 16.27
N ASP A 395 -13.11 -0.77 16.17
CA ASP A 395 -12.60 -1.32 14.92
C ASP A 395 -13.64 -2.31 14.36
N PRO A 396 -14.14 -2.15 13.12
CA PRO A 396 -15.10 -3.09 12.55
C PRO A 396 -14.51 -4.48 12.32
N ARG A 397 -13.18 -4.64 12.32
CA ARG A 397 -12.50 -5.94 12.32
C ARG A 397 -12.57 -6.65 13.66
N ASP A 398 -12.68 -5.88 14.74
CA ASP A 398 -12.69 -6.38 16.11
C ASP A 398 -13.87 -5.77 16.87
N ILE A 399 -15.04 -6.36 16.65
CA ILE A 399 -16.27 -6.06 17.39
C ILE A 399 -16.33 -6.79 18.74
N ALA A 400 -15.25 -7.47 19.18
CA ALA A 400 -15.23 -8.08 20.51
C ALA A 400 -15.01 -7.02 21.59
N GLU A 401 -14.33 -5.92 21.26
CA GLU A 401 -14.11 -4.79 22.16
C GLU A 401 -14.60 -3.47 21.57
N ILE A 402 -14.97 -2.55 22.46
CA ILE A 402 -15.26 -1.15 22.12
C ILE A 402 -14.57 -0.21 23.09
N ARG A 403 -14.14 0.95 22.61
CA ARG A 403 -13.59 2.04 23.41
C ARG A 403 -14.73 2.99 23.80
N VAL A 404 -14.92 3.19 25.10
CA VAL A 404 -16.02 4.01 25.65
C VAL A 404 -15.47 5.34 26.13
N PHE A 405 -16.14 6.43 25.75
CA PHE A 405 -15.79 7.80 26.11
C PHE A 405 -16.96 8.49 26.80
N TYR A 406 -16.70 9.14 27.93
CA TYR A 406 -17.67 9.98 28.64
C TYR A 406 -17.15 11.41 28.70
N GLN A 407 -17.95 12.37 28.22
CA GLN A 407 -17.56 13.80 28.14
C GLN A 407 -16.19 13.98 27.46
N ASP A 408 -16.00 13.35 26.30
CA ASP A 408 -14.77 13.35 25.50
C ASP A 408 -13.52 12.77 26.17
N LYS A 409 -13.65 12.17 27.35
CA LYS A 409 -12.56 11.47 28.04
C LYS A 409 -12.72 9.97 27.90
N TYR A 410 -11.61 9.28 27.66
CA TYR A 410 -11.57 7.82 27.67
C TYR A 410 -12.03 7.31 29.05
N LEU A 411 -12.99 6.40 29.05
CA LEU A 411 -13.55 5.79 30.25
C LEU A 411 -13.00 4.38 30.47
N CYS A 412 -13.24 3.50 29.50
CA CYS A 412 -12.83 2.10 29.58
C CYS A 412 -12.94 1.40 28.22
N THR A 413 -12.34 0.22 28.13
CA THR A 413 -12.59 -0.75 27.07
C THR A 413 -13.66 -1.71 27.54
N ALA A 414 -14.80 -1.76 26.85
CA ALA A 414 -15.88 -2.70 27.15
C ALA A 414 -15.83 -3.88 26.18
N ILE A 415 -15.99 -5.09 26.73
CA ILE A 415 -15.85 -6.35 25.98
C ILE A 415 -17.22 -7.00 25.83
N SER A 416 -17.50 -7.58 24.67
CA SER A 416 -18.70 -8.36 24.41
C SER A 416 -18.52 -9.81 24.88
N PRO A 417 -19.23 -10.26 25.94
CA PRO A 417 -19.15 -11.64 26.41
C PRO A 417 -19.62 -12.66 25.37
N GLU A 418 -20.45 -12.22 24.42
CA GLU A 418 -21.04 -13.08 23.39
C GLU A 418 -20.01 -13.51 22.33
N ILE A 419 -18.88 -12.81 22.24
CA ILE A 419 -17.82 -13.07 21.25
C ILE A 419 -16.47 -13.33 21.94
N SER A 420 -16.23 -12.81 23.15
CA SER A 420 -14.96 -12.98 23.88
C SER A 420 -14.69 -14.40 24.41
N ASP A 421 -15.70 -15.27 24.47
CA ASP A 421 -15.63 -16.61 25.05
C ASP A 421 -14.93 -17.67 24.17
N TYR A 422 -14.21 -17.29 23.11
CA TYR A 422 -13.35 -18.25 22.37
C TYR A 422 -12.05 -18.60 23.10
N THR A 423 -11.71 -17.92 24.20
CA THR A 423 -10.69 -18.38 25.16
C THR A 423 -11.11 -18.09 26.59
N VAL A 424 -11.89 -19.00 27.20
CA VAL A 424 -11.91 -19.45 28.62
C VAL A 424 -13.30 -20.05 28.94
N ASP A 425 -13.31 -21.15 29.70
CA ASP A 425 -14.38 -22.14 29.85
C ASP A 425 -15.70 -21.58 30.45
N LEU A 426 -16.74 -21.53 29.61
CA LEU A 426 -18.15 -21.19 29.89
C LEU A 426 -18.74 -21.86 31.15
N LYS A 427 -18.19 -22.99 31.61
CA LYS A 427 -18.64 -23.66 32.84
C LYS A 427 -18.38 -22.85 34.11
N GLU A 428 -17.31 -22.07 34.18
CA GLU A 428 -16.98 -21.27 35.37
C GLU A 428 -17.89 -20.04 35.50
N ILE A 429 -18.24 -19.42 34.37
CA ILE A 429 -19.14 -18.25 34.32
C ILE A 429 -20.57 -18.65 34.68
N VAL A 430 -21.07 -19.78 34.15
CA VAL A 430 -22.40 -20.30 34.48
C VAL A 430 -22.46 -20.74 35.96
N SER A 431 -21.38 -21.33 36.48
CA SER A 431 -21.20 -21.66 37.90
C SER A 431 -21.26 -20.41 38.79
N ALA A 432 -20.51 -19.36 38.46
CA ALA A 432 -20.48 -18.10 39.19
C ALA A 432 -21.83 -17.35 39.13
N ARG A 433 -22.45 -17.26 37.94
CA ARG A 433 -23.79 -16.67 37.76
C ARG A 433 -24.86 -17.42 38.53
N ASN A 434 -24.83 -18.75 38.54
CA ASN A 434 -25.79 -19.54 39.31
C ASN A 434 -25.58 -19.41 40.83
N LYS A 435 -24.34 -19.24 41.29
CA LYS A 435 -24.03 -18.98 42.71
C LYS A 435 -24.54 -17.61 43.16
N ILE A 436 -24.31 -16.57 42.34
CA ILE A 436 -24.80 -15.21 42.59
C ILE A 436 -26.33 -15.16 42.49
N ARG A 437 -26.93 -15.77 41.47
CA ARG A 437 -28.40 -15.83 41.32
C ARG A 437 -29.07 -16.57 42.48
N ARG A 438 -28.45 -17.64 43.01
CA ARG A 438 -28.92 -18.33 44.23
C ARG A 438 -28.78 -17.45 45.48
N SER A 439 -27.71 -16.66 45.59
CA SER A 439 -27.52 -15.72 46.72
C SER A 439 -28.51 -14.55 46.69
N LEU A 440 -28.76 -13.96 45.52
CA LEU A 440 -29.72 -12.88 45.31
C LEU A 440 -31.17 -13.36 45.46
N LYS A 441 -31.49 -14.58 45.02
CA LYS A 441 -32.81 -15.19 45.23
C LYS A 441 -33.07 -15.48 46.71
N LYS A 442 -32.06 -15.94 47.46
CA LYS A 442 -32.13 -16.06 48.92
C LYS A 442 -32.31 -14.70 49.63
N GLN A 443 -31.69 -13.63 49.14
CA GLN A 443 -31.89 -12.28 49.66
C GLN A 443 -33.26 -11.69 49.32
N LEU A 444 -33.80 -11.97 48.13
CA LEU A 444 -35.16 -11.57 47.73
C LEU A 444 -36.26 -12.37 48.44
N ASP A 445 -36.04 -13.66 48.71
CA ASP A 445 -36.98 -14.50 49.47
C ASP A 445 -36.98 -14.17 50.98
N SER A 446 -35.85 -13.69 51.53
CA SER A 446 -35.78 -13.19 52.92
C SER A 446 -36.26 -11.74 53.10
N GLY A 447 -36.27 -10.94 52.03
CA GLY A 447 -36.87 -9.60 52.02
C GLY A 447 -38.40 -9.57 51.92
N LYS A 448 -39.03 -10.69 51.52
CA LYS A 448 -40.50 -10.82 51.45
C LYS A 448 -41.16 -11.22 52.77
N THR A 449 -40.40 -11.77 53.72
CA THR A 449 -40.96 -12.32 54.97
C THR A 449 -41.28 -11.25 56.03
N ILE A 450 -40.54 -10.13 56.06
CA ILE A 450 -40.75 -9.07 57.08
C ILE A 450 -42.04 -8.28 56.82
N VAL A 451 -42.37 -8.01 55.55
CA VAL A 451 -43.58 -7.26 55.17
C VAL A 451 -44.84 -8.13 55.36
N GLU A 452 -44.73 -9.44 55.14
CA GLU A 452 -45.82 -10.40 55.37
C GLU A 452 -46.03 -10.72 56.86
N GLU A 453 -44.98 -10.77 57.71
CA GLU A 453 -45.13 -10.94 59.17
C GLU A 453 -45.77 -9.71 59.86
N ILE A 454 -45.49 -8.49 59.41
CA ILE A 454 -46.12 -7.27 59.94
C ILE A 454 -47.59 -7.18 59.51
N ALA A 455 -47.94 -7.71 58.32
CA ALA A 455 -49.32 -7.77 57.84
C ALA A 455 -50.15 -8.89 58.51
N LEU A 456 -49.53 -10.03 58.84
CA LEU A 456 -50.18 -11.15 59.52
C LEU A 456 -50.36 -10.94 61.03
N SER A 457 -49.43 -10.26 61.72
CA SER A 457 -49.57 -9.96 63.16
C SER A 457 -50.73 -9.00 63.43
N LYS A 458 -50.92 -7.95 62.62
CA LYS A 458 -52.05 -7.02 62.73
C LYS A 458 -53.43 -7.65 62.42
N LYS A 459 -53.47 -8.74 61.64
CA LYS A 459 -54.72 -9.43 61.28
C LYS A 459 -55.12 -10.48 62.33
N LYS A 460 -54.15 -11.11 62.98
CA LYS A 460 -54.36 -12.11 64.04
C LYS A 460 -54.94 -11.52 65.33
N ASP A 461 -54.53 -10.31 65.71
CA ASP A 461 -55.05 -9.61 66.89
C ASP A 461 -56.53 -9.19 66.78
N LEU A 462 -57.08 -9.17 65.56
CA LEU A 462 -58.48 -8.80 65.28
C LEU A 462 -59.42 -10.01 65.20
N GLU A 463 -58.92 -11.22 64.94
CA GLU A 463 -59.74 -12.43 64.73
C GLU A 463 -59.83 -13.35 65.97
N ASP A 464 -58.87 -13.27 66.91
CA ASP A 464 -58.82 -14.11 68.14
C ASP A 464 -59.82 -13.69 69.25
N LYS A 465 -60.63 -12.64 69.06
CA LYS A 465 -61.63 -12.19 70.05
C LYS A 465 -63.04 -12.75 69.89
N THR A 466 -63.34 -13.52 68.83
CA THR A 466 -64.76 -13.77 68.50
C THR A 466 -65.29 -15.19 68.54
N ASN A 467 -64.53 -16.29 68.57
CA ASN A 467 -65.16 -17.63 68.63
C ASN A 467 -64.28 -18.74 69.21
N GLU A 468 -64.36 -18.91 70.53
CA GLU A 468 -64.01 -20.15 71.24
C GLU A 468 -65.31 -20.84 71.77
N PRO A 469 -65.32 -22.12 72.16
CA PRO A 469 -65.98 -23.18 71.39
C PRO A 469 -67.05 -23.99 72.17
N THR A 470 -67.91 -24.73 71.47
CA THR A 470 -68.65 -25.87 72.08
C THR A 470 -68.30 -27.20 71.43
N LYS A 471 -67.35 -27.90 72.06
CA LYS A 471 -67.17 -29.38 72.07
C LYS A 471 -68.31 -29.96 72.94
N LYS A 472 -68.94 -31.12 72.74
CA LYS A 472 -68.55 -32.47 72.29
C LYS A 472 -69.85 -33.32 72.26
N SER A 473 -69.90 -34.41 71.49
CA SER A 473 -70.40 -35.70 72.01
C SER A 473 -69.98 -36.86 71.09
N LYS A 474 -69.27 -37.84 71.66
CA LYS A 474 -69.07 -39.17 71.09
C LYS A 474 -70.14 -40.07 71.71
N LEU A 475 -70.94 -40.79 70.92
CA LEU A 475 -71.56 -42.05 71.33
C LEU A 475 -72.04 -42.86 70.11
N LYS A 476 -71.77 -44.17 70.15
CA LYS A 476 -72.11 -45.19 69.15
C LYS A 476 -73.60 -45.58 69.25
N ARG A 477 -74.18 -45.97 68.11
CA ARG A 477 -75.56 -46.49 67.96
C ARG A 477 -75.74 -47.88 68.56
N TYR A 478 -76.90 -48.13 69.16
CA TYR A 478 -77.58 -49.43 69.18
C TYR A 478 -79.07 -49.21 68.88
N PHE A 479 -79.62 -50.04 68.00
CA PHE A 479 -81.07 -50.22 67.77
C PHE A 479 -81.47 -51.51 68.49
N ASN A 480 -82.64 -51.52 69.14
CA ASN A 480 -83.36 -52.73 69.52
C ASN A 480 -84.70 -52.76 68.79
N GLU A 481 -84.93 -53.90 68.14
CA GLU A 481 -86.12 -54.45 67.46
C GLU A 481 -86.68 -53.71 66.23
#